data_AF-A0A9X8VF18-F1
#
_entry.id   AF-A0A9X8VF18-F1
#
_cell.length_a   1.000
_cell.length_b   1.000
_cell.length_c   1.000
_cell.angle_alpha   90.00
_cell.angle_beta   90.00
_cell.angle_gamma   90.00
#
_symmetry.space_group_name_H-M   'P 1'
#
loop_
_entity.id
_entity.type
_entity.pdbx_description
1 polymer ?
#
loop_
_entity_poly.entity_id
_entity_poly.type
_entity_poly.pdbx_seq_one_letter_code
_entity_poly.pdbx_strand_id
1 'polypeptide(L)'
;SDTLRAIVQDKLAHLSTLLAQRFGANVETDDAVTDEILRRATRSENGARMLESIIDGALLPPLSLKLLQKISAAEPVSRICIGVDAGEFVSVVEG
;
A
#
# COMPACT_ATOMS: atom_id res chain seq x y z
N SER A 1 -12.35 -11.78 -10.69
CA SER A 1 -13.64 -11.09 -10.56
C SER A 1 -13.37 -9.59 -10.60
N ASP A 2 -13.85 -8.90 -11.62
CA ASP A 2 -13.70 -7.44 -11.79
C ASP A 2 -14.15 -6.64 -10.56
N THR A 3 -15.17 -7.12 -9.83
CA THR A 3 -15.65 -6.47 -8.61
C THR A 3 -14.59 -6.40 -7.51
N LEU A 4 -13.84 -7.49 -7.28
CA LEU A 4 -12.79 -7.49 -6.26
C LEU A 4 -11.64 -6.56 -6.64
N ARG A 5 -11.29 -6.51 -7.93
CA ARG A 5 -10.26 -5.58 -8.44
C ARG A 5 -10.65 -4.13 -8.17
N ALA A 6 -11.89 -3.74 -8.51
CA ALA A 6 -12.39 -2.40 -8.25
C ALA A 6 -12.34 -2.04 -6.75
N ILE A 7 -12.74 -2.98 -5.87
CA ILE A 7 -12.67 -2.77 -4.42
C ILE A 7 -11.22 -2.55 -3.94
N VAL A 8 -10.24 -3.31 -4.47
CA VAL A 8 -8.83 -3.12 -4.12
C VAL A 8 -8.32 -1.77 -4.61
N GLN A 9 -8.65 -1.39 -5.85
CA GLN A 9 -8.25 -0.11 -6.42
C GLN A 9 -8.79 1.07 -5.61
N ASP A 10 -10.08 1.04 -5.24
CA ASP A 10 -10.70 2.08 -4.40
C ASP A 10 -10.01 2.17 -3.03
N LYS A 11 -9.67 1.03 -2.41
CA LYS A 11 -8.96 1.00 -1.13
C LYS A 11 -7.54 1.57 -1.24
N LEU A 12 -6.79 1.21 -2.29
CA LEU A 12 -5.45 1.74 -2.54
C LEU A 12 -5.46 3.24 -2.86
N ALA A 13 -6.47 3.71 -3.61
CA ALA A 13 -6.66 5.12 -3.89
C ALA A 13 -6.97 5.92 -2.62
N HIS A 14 -7.83 5.38 -1.74
CA HIS A 14 -8.11 5.99 -0.45
C HIS A 14 -6.85 6.03 0.44
N LEU A 15 -6.10 4.92 0.52
CA LEU A 15 -4.83 4.88 1.24
C LEU A 15 -3.85 5.94 0.71
N SER A 16 -3.67 6.01 -0.61
CA SER A 16 -2.78 6.98 -1.24
C SER A 16 -3.17 8.42 -0.91
N THR A 17 -4.47 8.71 -0.92
CA THR A 17 -5.01 10.02 -0.54
C THR A 17 -4.71 10.36 0.92
N LEU A 18 -4.91 9.41 1.84
CA LEU A 18 -4.61 9.61 3.27
C LEU A 18 -3.12 9.88 3.51
N LEU A 19 -2.24 9.12 2.85
CA LEU A 19 -0.79 9.31 2.94
C LEU A 19 -0.37 10.68 2.40
N ALA A 20 -0.88 11.07 1.23
CA ALA A 20 -0.60 12.37 0.62
C ALA A 20 -1.02 13.52 1.54
N GLN A 21 -2.22 13.45 2.12
CA GLN A 21 -2.72 14.46 3.05
C GLN A 21 -1.94 14.49 4.37
N ARG A 22 -1.55 13.32 4.89
CA ARG A 22 -0.87 13.21 6.18
C ARG A 22 0.58 13.69 6.13
N PHE A 23 1.28 13.38 5.04
CA PHE A 23 2.72 13.65 4.91
C PHE A 23 3.04 14.79 3.95
N GLY A 24 2.07 15.30 3.20
CA GLY A 24 2.31 16.33 2.17
C GLY A 24 3.14 15.82 1.00
N ALA A 25 3.05 14.51 0.71
CA ALA A 25 3.89 13.82 -0.26
C ALA A 25 3.10 13.42 -1.52
N ASN A 26 3.80 13.29 -2.65
CA ASN A 26 3.25 12.61 -3.82
C ASN A 26 3.22 11.10 -3.56
N VAL A 27 2.11 10.44 -3.83
CA VAL A 27 1.94 9.01 -3.56
C VAL A 27 1.58 8.28 -4.84
N GLU A 28 2.43 7.33 -5.21
CA GLU A 28 2.29 6.50 -6.41
C GLU A 28 2.19 5.03 -5.99
N THR A 29 1.19 4.32 -6.51
CA THR A 29 1.02 2.88 -6.29
C THR A 29 1.08 2.18 -7.64
N ASP A 30 1.97 1.20 -7.77
CA ASP A 30 2.09 0.37 -8.97
C ASP A 30 0.86 -0.55 -9.13
N ASP A 31 0.43 -0.77 -10.37
CA ASP A 31 -0.66 -1.68 -10.70
C ASP A 31 -0.37 -3.11 -10.21
N ALA A 32 0.91 -3.50 -10.15
CA ALA A 32 1.37 -4.77 -9.60
C ALA A 32 0.92 -5.01 -8.15
N VAL A 33 0.71 -3.95 -7.36
CA VAL A 33 0.21 -4.04 -5.98
C VAL A 33 -1.22 -4.58 -5.96
N THR A 34 -2.07 -4.11 -6.88
CA THR A 34 -3.45 -4.60 -7.00
C THR A 34 -3.46 -6.09 -7.33
N ASP A 35 -2.64 -6.49 -8.31
CA ASP A 35 -2.55 -7.87 -8.75
C ASP A 35 -2.04 -8.79 -7.63
N GLU A 36 -1.05 -8.35 -6.86
CA GLU A 36 -0.52 -9.12 -5.74
C GLU A 36 -1.53 -9.25 -4.59
N ILE A 37 -2.28 -8.19 -4.26
CA ILE A 37 -3.36 -8.27 -3.27
C ILE A 37 -4.41 -9.29 -3.73
N LEU A 38 -4.83 -9.25 -5.00
CA LEU A 38 -5.78 -10.22 -5.55
C LEU A 38 -5.22 -11.64 -5.52
N ARG A 39 -3.95 -11.83 -5.85
CA ARG A 39 -3.27 -13.14 -5.79
C ARG A 39 -3.29 -13.70 -4.37
N ARG A 40 -2.91 -12.91 -3.36
CA ARG A 40 -3.00 -13.29 -1.95
C ARG A 40 -4.45 -13.55 -1.52
N ALA A 41 -5.40 -12.79 -2.08
CA ALA A 41 -6.82 -12.93 -1.78
C ALA A 41 -7.41 -14.26 -2.26
N THR A 42 -7.04 -14.71 -3.46
CA THR A 42 -7.55 -15.98 -4.03
C THR A 42 -7.10 -17.23 -3.28
N ARG A 43 -6.10 -17.13 -2.38
CA ARG A 43 -5.61 -18.27 -1.58
C ARG A 43 -6.37 -18.46 -0.26
N SER A 44 -7.30 -17.58 0.07
CA SER A 44 -8.03 -17.62 1.34
C SER A 44 -9.53 -17.51 1.10
N GLU A 45 -10.32 -18.13 1.98
CA GLU A 45 -11.76 -18.36 1.77
C GLU A 45 -12.62 -17.11 2.11
N ASN A 46 -11.99 -16.05 2.63
CA ASN A 46 -12.66 -15.02 3.43
C ASN A 46 -12.95 -13.69 2.70
N GLY A 47 -13.50 -13.73 1.47
CA GLY A 47 -14.14 -12.58 0.80
C GLY A 47 -13.41 -11.22 0.87
N ALA A 48 -14.17 -10.11 0.90
CA ALA A 48 -13.62 -8.74 0.84
C ALA A 48 -12.86 -8.29 2.12
N ARG A 49 -13.19 -8.85 3.30
CA ARG A 49 -12.48 -8.55 4.57
C ARG A 49 -11.00 -8.93 4.51
N MET A 50 -10.69 -9.95 3.74
CA MET A 50 -9.31 -10.37 3.56
C MET A 50 -8.48 -9.33 2.81
N LEU A 51 -9.07 -8.55 1.90
CA LEU A 51 -8.38 -7.48 1.20
C LEU A 51 -7.83 -6.46 2.21
N GLU A 52 -8.64 -6.11 3.21
CA GLU A 52 -8.23 -5.25 4.32
C GLU A 52 -7.11 -5.90 5.13
N SER A 53 -7.25 -7.18 5.49
CA SER A 53 -6.21 -7.90 6.22
C SER A 53 -4.86 -7.97 5.48
N ILE A 54 -4.87 -8.03 4.14
CA ILE A 54 -3.64 -8.02 3.34
C ILE A 54 -3.01 -6.62 3.35
N ILE A 55 -3.82 -5.57 3.17
CA ILE A 55 -3.34 -4.19 3.21
C ILE A 55 -2.76 -3.89 4.60
N ASP A 56 -3.53 -4.15 5.65
CA ASP A 56 -3.16 -3.84 7.04
C ASP A 56 -2.04 -4.73 7.58
N GLY A 57 -2.03 -6.01 7.17
CA GLY A 57 -1.12 -7.02 7.70
C GLY A 57 0.18 -7.16 6.92
N ALA A 58 0.22 -6.81 5.64
CA ALA A 58 1.39 -7.03 4.79
C ALA A 58 1.93 -5.76 4.14
N LEU A 59 1.07 -4.87 3.64
CA LEU A 59 1.50 -3.66 2.94
C LEU A 59 1.82 -2.51 3.91
N LEU A 60 0.90 -2.21 4.83
CA LEU A 60 1.01 -1.08 5.75
C LEU A 60 2.19 -1.18 6.74
N PRO A 61 2.54 -2.35 7.31
CA PRO A 61 3.61 -2.42 8.30
C PRO A 61 4.98 -1.96 7.79
N PRO A 62 5.52 -2.47 6.65
CA PRO A 62 6.82 -2.02 6.15
C PRO A 62 6.81 -0.56 5.69
N LEU A 63 5.70 -0.07 5.12
CA LEU A 63 5.57 1.34 4.73
C LEU A 63 5.56 2.27 5.94
N SER A 64 4.76 1.94 6.96
CA SER A 64 4.65 2.73 8.19
C SER A 64 5.99 2.85 8.89
N LEU A 65 6.77 1.78 8.94
CA LEU A 65 8.11 1.80 9.53
C LEU A 65 9.04 2.78 8.81
N LYS A 66 9.06 2.79 7.48
CA LYS A 66 9.90 3.72 6.69
C LYS A 66 9.49 5.17 6.89
N LEU A 67 8.18 5.44 6.93
CA LEU A 67 7.66 6.77 7.22
C LEU A 67 8.05 7.24 8.63
N LEU A 68 7.91 6.36 9.63
CA LEU A 68 8.33 6.65 11.00
C LEU A 68 9.84 6.92 11.11
N GLN A 69 10.67 6.20 10.35
CA GLN A 69 12.11 6.43 10.30
C GLN A 69 12.44 7.83 9.75
N LYS A 70 11.79 8.26 8.66
CA LYS A 70 11.94 9.62 8.11
C LYS A 70 11.56 10.70 9.11
N ILE A 71 10.41 10.53 9.77
CA ILE A 71 9.91 11.47 10.78
C ILE A 71 10.88 11.55 11.97
N SER A 72 11.34 10.39 12.47
CA SER A 72 12.30 10.33 13.58
C SER A 72 13.65 10.94 13.23
N ALA A 73 14.05 10.89 11.96
CA ALA A 73 15.26 11.52 11.45
C ALA A 73 15.07 13.01 11.09
N ALA A 74 13.86 13.55 11.27
CA ALA A 74 13.47 14.89 10.81
C ALA A 74 13.73 15.11 9.31
N GLU A 75 13.67 14.04 8.51
CA GLU A 75 13.81 14.10 7.07
C GLU A 75 12.45 14.39 6.41
N PRO A 76 12.43 15.21 5.34
CA PRO A 76 11.21 15.43 4.59
C PRO A 76 10.72 14.14 3.93
N VAL A 77 9.42 14.10 3.64
CA VAL A 77 8.79 13.07 2.81
C VAL A 77 8.14 13.78 1.64
N SER A 78 8.75 13.72 0.47
CA SER A 78 8.25 14.36 -0.75
C SER A 78 7.59 13.36 -1.70
N ARG A 79 8.01 12.09 -1.67
CA ARG A 79 7.44 11.02 -2.52
C ARG A 79 7.38 9.67 -1.81
N ILE A 80 6.28 8.96 -2.04
CA ILE A 80 6.02 7.61 -1.54
C ILE A 80 5.65 6.75 -2.74
N CYS A 81 6.46 5.74 -3.04
CA CYS A 81 6.17 4.75 -4.07
C CYS A 81 5.83 3.41 -3.40
N ILE A 82 4.74 2.78 -3.81
CA ILE A 82 4.31 1.47 -3.32
C ILE A 82 4.33 0.51 -4.50
N GLY A 83 4.99 -0.64 -4.34
CA GLY A 83 5.20 -1.61 -5.41
C GLY A 83 5.29 -3.04 -4.89
N VAL A 84 5.66 -3.94 -5.80
CA VAL A 84 5.87 -5.36 -5.52
C VAL A 84 7.21 -5.79 -6.08
N ASP A 85 8.01 -6.48 -5.27
CA ASP A 85 9.25 -7.11 -5.70
C ASP A 85 9.28 -8.58 -5.26
N ALA A 86 9.55 -9.48 -6.19
CA ALA A 86 9.55 -10.94 -5.96
C ALA A 86 8.30 -11.49 -5.22
N GLY A 87 7.13 -10.86 -5.40
CA GLY A 87 5.89 -11.23 -4.72
C GLY A 87 5.73 -10.68 -3.30
N GLU A 88 6.62 -9.80 -2.86
CA GLU A 88 6.53 -9.07 -1.60
C GLU A 88 6.22 -7.59 -1.81
N PHE A 89 5.42 -7.02 -0.92
CA PHE A 89 5.13 -5.58 -0.97
C PHE A 89 6.37 -4.79 -0.57
N VAL A 90 6.75 -3.84 -1.42
CA VAL A 90 7.85 -2.92 -1.18
C VAL A 90 7.38 -1.49 -1.25
N SER A 91 8.10 -0.61 -0.58
CA SER A 91 7.85 0.82 -0.64
C SER A 91 9.16 1.60 -0.68
N VAL A 92 9.17 2.73 -1.35
CA VAL A 92 10.28 3.68 -1.36
C VAL A 92 9.75 5.01 -0.85
N VAL A 93 10.48 5.62 0.09
CA VAL A 93 10.12 6.91 0.68
C VAL A 93 11.28 7.86 0.45
N GLU A 94 11.04 8.89 -0.36
CA GLU A 94 12.00 9.90 -0.76
C GLU A 94 11.71 11.23 -0.05
N GLY A 95 12.76 12.00 0.21
CA GLY A 95 12.72 13.30 0.87
C GLY A 95 13.13 14.40 -0.08
#